data_AF-A0A1S3UBM6-F1
#
_entry.id   AF-A0A1S3UBM6-F1
#
_cell.length_a   1.000
_cell.length_b   1.000
_cell.length_c   1.000
_cell.angle_alpha   90.00
_cell.angle_beta   90.00
_cell.angle_gamma   90.00
#
_symmetry.space_group_name_H-M   'P 1'
#
loop_
_entity.id
_entity.type
_entity.pdbx_description
1 polymer ?
#
loop_
_entity_poly.entity_id
_entity_poly.type
_entity_poly.pdbx_seq_one_letter_code
_entity_poly.pdbx_strand_id
1 'polypeptide(L)'
;MEEERFDSPSRIVTYYKGGNSFSRSLKELGEMMEIYENALGNSRYLAGDEFTLADLFHLPSVHNLLSITQIAPLFASPNLSRWSNDISSRPSWKKLLQIRKEYLKRN
;
A
#
# COMPACT_ATOMS: atom_id res chain seq x y z
N MET A 1 -9.85 -7.47 35.84
CA MET A 1 -9.87 -8.08 34.51
C MET A 1 -10.72 -7.15 33.67
N GLU A 2 -10.10 -6.09 33.16
CA GLU A 2 -10.79 -5.08 32.36
C GLU A 2 -10.81 -5.56 30.92
N GLU A 3 -12.00 -5.58 30.35
CA GLU A 3 -12.30 -5.93 28.97
C GLU A 3 -11.62 -4.90 28.06
N GLU A 4 -10.58 -5.32 27.32
CA GLU A 4 -9.95 -4.51 26.28
C GLU A 4 -10.99 -4.24 25.18
N ARG A 5 -11.73 -3.15 25.35
CA ARG A 5 -12.71 -2.66 24.40
C ARG A 5 -11.96 -2.18 23.16
N PHE A 6 -12.15 -2.88 22.04
CA PHE A 6 -11.63 -2.48 20.73
C PHE A 6 -12.05 -1.03 20.45
N ASP A 7 -11.09 -0.10 20.52
CA ASP A 7 -11.38 1.30 20.33
C ASP A 7 -11.62 1.55 18.84
N SER A 8 -12.79 2.10 18.53
CA SER A 8 -13.21 2.35 17.14
C SER A 8 -12.14 3.18 16.42
N PRO A 9 -11.74 2.84 15.18
CA PRO A 9 -10.70 3.55 14.43
C PRO A 9 -10.89 5.07 14.36
N SER A 10 -12.14 5.55 14.47
CA SER A 10 -12.48 6.97 14.47
C SER A 10 -12.02 7.73 15.73
N ARG A 11 -11.85 7.05 16.87
CA ARG A 11 -11.40 7.68 18.13
C ARG A 11 -9.89 7.93 18.16
N ILE A 12 -9.08 7.01 17.60
CA ILE A 12 -7.62 7.15 17.49
C ILE A 12 -7.24 8.41 16.71
N VAL A 13 -8.00 8.76 15.67
CA VAL A 13 -7.71 9.93 14.82
C VAL A 13 -7.81 11.27 15.57
N THR A 14 -8.60 11.34 16.64
CA THR A 14 -8.83 12.62 17.36
C THR A 14 -7.69 13.00 18.32
N TYR A 15 -6.90 12.04 18.80
CA TYR A 15 -5.83 12.28 19.79
C TYR A 15 -4.47 12.69 19.18
N TYR A 16 -4.28 12.58 17.86
CA TYR A 16 -3.03 12.99 17.17
C TYR A 16 -3.05 14.41 16.59
N LYS A 17 -3.92 15.29 17.10
CA LYS A 17 -3.84 16.73 16.79
C LYS A 17 -2.80 17.42 17.67
N GLY A 18 -1.55 17.28 17.26
CA GLY A 18 -0.40 18.09 17.71
C GLY A 18 0.79 17.82 16.80
N GLY A 19 1.11 18.79 15.92
CA GLY A 19 2.30 18.90 15.05
C GLY A 19 3.03 17.61 14.58
N ASN A 20 3.04 17.38 13.26
CA ASN A 20 3.99 16.51 12.52
C ASN A 20 3.65 14.99 12.36
N SER A 21 2.40 14.56 12.52
CA SER A 21 2.02 13.15 12.26
C SER A 21 2.24 12.73 10.79
N PHE A 22 1.89 13.58 9.82
CA PHE A 22 2.01 13.24 8.40
C PHE A 22 3.45 13.09 7.95
N SER A 23 4.34 13.99 8.38
CA SER A 23 5.78 13.90 8.07
C SER A 23 6.43 12.66 8.69
N ARG A 24 5.99 12.25 9.88
CA ARG A 24 6.47 10.99 10.49
C ARG A 24 6.05 9.78 9.65
N SER A 25 4.77 9.68 9.31
CA SER A 25 4.27 8.55 8.50
C SER A 25 4.89 8.53 7.10
N LEU A 26 5.16 9.69 6.49
CA LEU A 26 5.89 9.75 5.22
C LEU A 26 7.34 9.27 5.35
N LYS A 27 8.03 9.61 6.44
CA LYS A 27 9.39 9.13 6.72
C LYS A 27 9.41 7.62 6.90
N GLU A 28 8.52 7.07 7.72
CA GLU A 28 8.37 5.63 7.94
C GLU A 28 8.02 4.89 6.63
N LEU A 29 7.15 5.47 5.81
CA LEU A 29 6.83 4.92 4.49
C LEU A 29 8.06 4.91 3.58
N GLY A 30 8.86 5.98 3.56
CA GLY A 30 10.11 6.03 2.80
C GLY A 30 11.10 4.94 3.21
N GLU A 31 11.29 4.72 4.51
CA GLU A 31 12.15 3.66 5.05
C GLU A 31 11.64 2.26 4.63
N MET A 32 10.33 2.03 4.67
CA MET A 32 9.74 0.78 4.20
C MET A 32 9.94 0.57 2.69
N MET A 33 9.83 1.63 1.89
CA MET A 33 10.08 1.55 0.44
C MET A 33 11.54 1.22 0.13
N GLU A 34 12.50 1.73 0.91
CA GLU A 34 13.91 1.36 0.77
C GLU A 34 14.15 -0.12 1.07
N ILE A 35 13.51 -0.67 2.11
CA ILE A 35 13.56 -2.11 2.41
C ILE A 35 13.00 -2.93 1.24
N TYR A 36 11.89 -2.50 0.65
CA TYR A 36 11.27 -3.20 -0.47
C TYR A 36 12.12 -3.11 -1.73
N GLU A 37 12.69 -1.95 -2.04
CA GLU A 37 13.61 -1.78 -3.16
C GLU A 37 14.78 -2.74 -3.06
N ASN A 38 15.39 -2.88 -1.87
CA ASN A 38 16.49 -3.82 -1.62
C ASN A 38 16.04 -5.28 -1.74
N ALA A 39 14.89 -5.65 -1.16
CA ALA A 39 14.37 -7.01 -1.24
C ALA A 39 14.03 -7.42 -2.70
N LEU A 40 13.38 -6.53 -3.44
CA LEU A 40 13.01 -6.70 -4.84
C LEU A 40 14.19 -6.56 -5.80
N GLY A 41 15.35 -6.09 -5.33
CA GLY A 41 16.62 -6.18 -6.04
C GLY A 41 17.18 -7.61 -6.06
N ASN A 42 16.84 -8.42 -5.06
CA ASN A 42 17.32 -9.81 -4.93
C ASN A 42 16.36 -10.84 -5.53
N SER A 43 15.08 -10.48 -5.73
CA SER A 43 14.04 -11.40 -6.20
C SER A 43 12.96 -10.65 -6.97
N ARG A 44 12.22 -11.35 -7.83
CA ARG A 44 11.20 -10.69 -8.67
C ARG A 44 10.04 -10.12 -7.85
N TYR A 45 9.62 -10.83 -6.81
CA TYR A 45 8.47 -10.56 -5.93
C TYR A 45 8.87 -10.62 -4.46
N LEU A 46 7.98 -10.21 -3.55
CA LEU A 46 8.33 -10.05 -2.12
C LEU A 46 8.70 -11.36 -1.40
N ALA A 47 8.30 -12.51 -1.93
CA ALA A 47 8.56 -13.83 -1.36
C ALA A 47 9.44 -14.73 -2.25
N GLY A 48 10.14 -14.17 -3.23
CA GLY A 48 10.96 -14.91 -4.19
C GLY A 48 10.59 -14.58 -5.64
N ASP A 49 10.82 -15.54 -6.55
CA ASP A 49 10.64 -15.30 -7.99
C ASP A 49 9.22 -15.57 -8.51
N GLU A 50 8.35 -16.11 -7.65
CA GLU A 50 6.94 -16.34 -7.95
C GLU A 50 6.02 -15.36 -7.21
N PHE A 51 4.89 -15.03 -7.84
CA PHE A 51 3.89 -14.18 -7.24
C PHE A 51 3.13 -14.93 -6.15
N THR A 52 3.03 -14.34 -4.96
CA THR A 52 2.43 -15.00 -3.80
C THR A 52 1.37 -14.12 -3.12
N LEU A 53 0.83 -14.62 -2.02
CA LEU A 53 -0.06 -13.86 -1.15
C LEU A 53 0.62 -12.59 -0.61
N ALA A 54 1.95 -12.59 -0.43
CA ALA A 54 2.67 -11.41 0.02
C ALA A 54 2.46 -10.23 -0.94
N ASP A 55 2.59 -10.46 -2.25
CA ASP A 55 2.38 -9.43 -3.27
C ASP A 55 0.89 -9.05 -3.41
N LEU A 56 0.01 -10.04 -3.37
CA LEU A 56 -1.45 -9.84 -3.46
C LEU A 56 -1.96 -8.94 -2.33
N PHE A 57 -1.47 -9.13 -1.11
CA PHE A 57 -1.89 -8.35 0.05
C PHE A 57 -1.56 -6.85 -0.09
N HIS A 58 -0.49 -6.51 -0.81
CA HIS A 58 -0.07 -5.13 -1.00
C HIS A 58 -0.83 -4.39 -2.10
N LEU A 59 -1.52 -5.09 -3.02
CA LEU A 59 -2.18 -4.49 -4.18
C LEU A 59 -3.13 -3.31 -3.84
N PRO A 60 -4.05 -3.43 -2.87
CA PRO A 60 -4.95 -2.33 -2.53
C PRO A 60 -4.20 -1.10 -2.00
N SER A 61 -3.20 -1.32 -1.14
CA SER A 61 -2.40 -0.25 -0.55
C SER A 61 -1.56 0.46 -1.61
N VAL A 62 -0.84 -0.30 -2.45
CA VAL A 62 -0.04 0.24 -3.57
C VAL A 62 -0.92 1.04 -4.53
N HIS A 63 -2.09 0.51 -4.90
CA HIS A 63 -3.03 1.21 -5.79
C HIS A 63 -3.48 2.56 -5.21
N ASN A 64 -3.81 2.60 -3.92
CA ASN A 64 -4.20 3.85 -3.25
C ASN A 64 -3.02 4.83 -3.11
N LEU A 65 -1.84 4.35 -2.71
CA LEU A 65 -0.64 5.19 -2.52
C LEU A 65 -0.17 5.82 -3.83
N LEU A 66 -0.18 5.06 -4.93
CA LEU A 66 0.15 5.58 -6.27
C LEU A 66 -0.84 6.64 -6.77
N SER A 67 -2.09 6.64 -6.26
CA SER A 67 -3.06 7.68 -6.59
C SER A 67 -2.81 9.02 -5.87
N ILE A 68 -1.93 9.04 -4.85
CA ILE A 68 -1.60 10.22 -4.07
C ILE A 68 -0.34 10.86 -4.66
N THR A 69 -0.47 12.04 -5.29
CA THR A 69 0.62 12.73 -6.01
C THR A 69 1.89 12.94 -5.16
N GLN A 70 1.74 13.21 -3.87
CA GLN A 70 2.88 13.43 -2.95
C GLN A 70 3.63 12.14 -2.58
N ILE A 71 3.01 10.97 -2.78
CA ILE A 71 3.54 9.66 -2.38
C ILE A 71 4.03 8.86 -3.58
N ALA A 72 3.39 9.02 -4.74
CA ALA A 72 3.74 8.32 -5.98
C ALA A 72 5.27 8.33 -6.31
N PRO A 73 6.03 9.42 -6.06
CA PRO A 73 7.48 9.42 -6.29
C PRO A 73 8.27 8.37 -5.50
N LEU A 74 7.77 7.88 -4.37
CA LEU A 74 8.43 6.82 -3.59
C LEU A 74 8.48 5.47 -4.32
N PHE A 75 7.63 5.28 -5.33
CA PHE A 75 7.59 4.06 -6.16
C PHE A 75 8.40 4.21 -7.47
N ALA A 76 9.10 5.32 -7.67
CA ALA A 76 9.82 5.60 -8.91
C ALA A 76 11.14 4.83 -9.05
N SER A 77 11.62 4.18 -7.98
CA SER A 77 12.83 3.36 -8.03
C SER A 77 12.64 2.11 -8.90
N PRO A 78 13.72 1.57 -9.50
CA PRO A 78 13.61 0.54 -10.54
C PRO A 78 12.86 -0.72 -10.10
N ASN A 79 13.17 -1.27 -8.92
CA ASN A 79 12.60 -2.53 -8.49
C ASN A 79 11.15 -2.36 -8.00
N LEU A 80 10.86 -1.30 -7.25
CA LEU A 80 9.49 -0.94 -6.84
C LEU A 80 8.59 -0.63 -8.04
N SER A 81 9.07 0.15 -9.00
CA SER A 81 8.32 0.47 -10.22
C SER A 81 8.03 -0.79 -11.03
N ARG A 82 9.04 -1.65 -11.23
CA ARG A 82 8.85 -2.96 -11.90
C ARG A 82 7.80 -3.79 -11.18
N TRP A 83 7.96 -3.99 -9.88
CA TRP A 83 7.09 -4.83 -9.08
C TRP A 83 5.66 -4.30 -9.04
N SER A 84 5.46 -3.02 -8.71
CA SER A 84 4.14 -2.39 -8.61
C SER A 84 3.37 -2.43 -9.94
N ASN A 85 4.06 -2.23 -11.07
CA ASN A 85 3.50 -2.38 -12.41
C ASN A 85 3.11 -3.83 -12.71
N ASP A 86 4.00 -4.80 -12.42
CA ASP A 86 3.76 -6.22 -12.68
C ASP A 86 2.51 -6.70 -11.91
N ILE A 87 2.45 -6.49 -10.60
CA ILE A 87 1.32 -6.94 -9.77
C ILE A 87 0.01 -6.25 -10.18
N SER A 88 0.05 -4.96 -10.52
CA SER A 88 -1.15 -4.18 -10.90
C SER A 88 -1.63 -4.47 -12.32
N SER A 89 -0.77 -5.04 -13.18
CA SER A 89 -1.12 -5.39 -14.55
C SER A 89 -2.02 -6.63 -14.65
N ARG A 90 -2.11 -7.43 -13.57
CA ARG A 90 -2.77 -8.73 -13.52
C ARG A 90 -4.27 -8.63 -13.88
N PRO A 91 -4.79 -9.53 -14.75
CA PRO A 91 -6.20 -9.49 -15.17
C PRO A 91 -7.19 -9.58 -14.00
N SER A 92 -6.89 -10.39 -12.98
CA SER A 92 -7.73 -10.53 -11.78
C SER A 92 -7.89 -9.21 -11.03
N TRP A 93 -6.80 -8.45 -10.86
CA TRP A 93 -6.81 -7.15 -10.22
C TRP A 93 -7.60 -6.12 -11.04
N LYS A 94 -7.36 -6.05 -12.36
CA LYS A 94 -8.10 -5.16 -13.26
C LYS A 94 -9.61 -5.44 -13.24
N LYS A 95 -10.00 -6.72 -13.21
CA LYS A 95 -11.41 -7.14 -13.08
C LYS A 95 -12.01 -6.65 -11.76
N LEU A 96 -11.29 -6.78 -10.64
CA LEU A 96 -11.76 -6.27 -9.35
C LEU A 96 -11.95 -4.74 -9.38
N LEU A 97 -11.02 -3.99 -9.97
CA LEU A 97 -11.15 -2.54 -10.12
C LEU A 97 -12.37 -2.15 -10.97
N GLN A 98 -12.68 -2.92 -12.02
CA GLN A 98 -13.90 -2.75 -12.79
C GLN A 98 -15.16 -2.99 -11.94
N ILE A 99 -15.21 -4.10 -11.20
CA ILE A 99 -16.33 -4.41 -10.30
C ILE A 99 -16.53 -3.30 -9.26
N ARG A 100 -15.44 -2.84 -8.62
CA ARG A 100 -15.45 -1.72 -7.68
C ARG A 100 -16.01 -0.45 -8.33
N LYS A 101 -15.56 -0.11 -9.54
CA LYS A 101 -16.04 1.06 -10.28
C LYS A 101 -17.54 0.99 -10.56
N GLU A 102 -18.04 -0.17 -10.96
CA GLU A 102 -19.48 -0.37 -11.19
C GLU A 102 -20.30 -0.32 -9.90
N TYR A 103 -19.79 -0.86 -8.80
CA TYR A 103 -20.42 -0.75 -7.48
C TYR A 103 -20.57 0.71 -7.03
N LEU A 104 -19.51 1.52 -7.20
CA LEU A 104 -19.49 2.93 -6.82
C LEU A 104 -20.35 3.84 -7.71
N LYS A 105 -20.79 3.39 -8.88
CA LYS A 105 -21.72 4.15 -9.74
C LYS A 105 -23.19 3.93 -9.37
N ARG A 106 -23.48 2.79 -8.72
CA ARG A 106 -24.85 2.34 -8.41
C ARG A 106 -25.34 2.84 -7.05
N ASN A 107 -24.44 3.35 -6.22
CA ASN A 107 -24.68 3.90 -4.89
C ASN A 107 -24.07 5.30 -4.81
#